data_AF-A0A966WC91-F1
#
_entry.id   AF-A0A966WC91-F1
#
_cell.length_a   1.000
_cell.length_b   1.000
_cell.length_c   1.000
_cell.angle_alpha   90.00
_cell.angle_beta   90.00
_cell.angle_gamma   90.00
#
_symmetry.space_group_name_H-M   'P 1'
#
loop_
_entity.id
_entity.type
_entity.pdbx_description
1 polymer ?
#
loop_
_entity_poly.entity_id
_entity_poly.type
_entity_poly.pdbx_seq_one_letter_code
_entity_poly.pdbx_strand_id
1 'polypeptide(L)'
;GEPADVWRNDVFIDLAVRAGVQCVATNDVSYAVPADHSLATALAAVRNRCSLDDLDPHLPPAAGACLRSGEEQARRFARYPGVVALAADIGRAAAFDLSLIAPRLPPYPCPSGLSEIRFLRQLVEAGGRRRYGERPLGVHEDLSLRSRAWRTIDHELEVIEQLGFAGYFLVVWDIVQFCERSDILCQGRGSAANSAVCYSLGITKADAVSLGLLFERFLSAERDGPPDIDLDIESDRREEVIQYVYERYGRERAAQVANVITYRARSAVRDMARALGYDAAEQDAFSRRFDSWSPVKDQREVTVPDLVVQLAQRVQDAPRHLGIHSGGMVICDRPISEVCPVEWATMPGRSVLQWDKDDCAAVNLVKFDLLGLGMLSALHRAIDYIAEFRGERVDLATIPQEDDVYAML
;
A
#
# COMPACT_ATOMS: atom_id res chain seq x y z
N GLY A 1 -22.41 22.07 -20.76
CA GLY A 1 -22.95 21.81 -22.12
C GLY A 1 -24.45 21.87 -22.11
N GLU A 2 -25.03 22.75 -21.30
CA GLU A 2 -26.46 22.94 -21.16
C GLU A 2 -26.94 24.01 -22.15
N PRO A 3 -28.20 23.94 -22.61
CA PRO A 3 -28.78 24.98 -23.47
C PRO A 3 -28.65 26.40 -22.89
N ALA A 4 -28.63 26.52 -21.56
CA ALA A 4 -28.58 27.80 -20.87
C ALA A 4 -27.17 28.33 -20.56
N ASP A 5 -26.11 27.57 -20.87
CA ASP A 5 -24.74 27.91 -20.47
C ASP A 5 -24.27 29.25 -21.00
N VAL A 6 -24.67 29.65 -22.22
CA VAL A 6 -24.24 30.92 -22.80
C VAL A 6 -24.74 32.10 -21.96
N TRP A 7 -26.02 32.12 -21.59
CA TRP A 7 -26.57 33.19 -20.76
C TRP A 7 -26.04 33.16 -19.33
N ARG A 8 -25.86 31.96 -18.78
CA ARG A 8 -25.28 31.79 -17.44
C ARG A 8 -23.83 32.31 -17.40
N ASN A 9 -23.03 32.01 -18.41
CA ASN A 9 -21.66 32.47 -18.53
C ASN A 9 -21.57 33.99 -18.73
N ASP A 10 -22.46 34.60 -19.52
CA ASP A 10 -22.54 36.06 -19.64
C ASP A 10 -22.76 36.73 -18.27
N VAL A 11 -23.67 36.19 -17.47
CA VAL A 11 -23.94 36.70 -16.11
C VAL A 11 -22.72 36.51 -15.19
N PHE A 12 -22.05 35.35 -15.26
CA PHE A 12 -20.83 35.12 -14.46
C PHE A 12 -19.68 36.07 -14.83
N ILE A 13 -19.53 36.39 -16.12
CA ILE A 13 -18.51 37.32 -16.59
C ILE A 13 -18.81 38.74 -16.08
N ASP A 14 -20.05 39.21 -16.18
CA ASP A 14 -20.45 40.52 -15.63
C ASP A 14 -20.24 40.58 -14.11
N LEU A 15 -20.61 39.51 -13.39
CA LEU A 15 -20.38 39.42 -11.94
C LEU A 15 -18.88 39.46 -11.59
N ALA A 16 -18.05 38.72 -12.33
CA ALA A 16 -16.61 38.70 -12.10
C ALA A 16 -15.96 40.08 -12.33
N VAL A 17 -16.39 40.79 -13.38
CA VAL A 17 -15.95 42.16 -13.64
C VAL A 17 -16.33 43.09 -12.49
N ARG A 18 -17.58 43.03 -12.01
CA ARG A 18 -18.05 43.85 -10.88
C ARG A 18 -17.31 43.53 -9.57
N ALA A 19 -16.95 42.27 -9.36
CA ALA A 19 -16.24 41.82 -8.18
C ALA A 19 -14.71 42.01 -8.27
N GLY A 20 -14.18 42.40 -9.44
CA GLY A 20 -12.74 42.55 -9.66
C GLY A 20 -11.97 41.23 -9.67
N VAL A 21 -12.61 40.14 -10.10
CA VAL A 21 -12.00 38.80 -10.20
C VAL A 21 -11.97 38.31 -11.65
N GLN A 22 -11.13 37.32 -11.94
CA GLN A 22 -11.01 36.74 -13.27
C GLN A 22 -11.87 35.47 -13.42
N CYS A 23 -12.31 35.17 -14.65
CA CYS A 23 -12.99 33.92 -14.98
C CYS A 23 -12.05 32.92 -15.64
N VAL A 24 -12.19 31.65 -15.30
CA VAL A 24 -11.45 30.53 -15.89
C VAL A 24 -12.42 29.58 -16.58
N ALA A 25 -12.06 29.09 -17.78
CA ALA A 25 -12.85 28.07 -18.46
C ALA A 25 -12.49 26.67 -17.97
N THR A 26 -13.52 25.86 -17.72
CA THR A 26 -13.41 24.43 -17.42
C THR A 26 -14.37 23.65 -18.31
N ASN A 27 -14.22 22.31 -18.37
CA ASN A 27 -15.13 21.45 -19.14
C ASN A 27 -15.86 20.40 -18.32
N ASP A 28 -15.64 20.37 -17.00
CA ASP A 28 -16.19 19.36 -16.10
C ASP A 28 -16.03 17.93 -16.65
N VAL A 29 -14.77 17.59 -16.96
CA VAL A 29 -14.44 16.35 -17.68
C VAL A 29 -14.72 15.14 -16.81
N SER A 30 -15.55 14.23 -17.32
CA SER A 30 -15.90 12.97 -16.66
C SER A 30 -15.36 11.74 -17.40
N TYR A 31 -14.92 11.89 -18.65
CA TYR A 31 -14.42 10.79 -19.48
C TYR A 31 -13.43 11.28 -20.55
N ALA A 32 -12.66 10.37 -21.15
CA ALA A 32 -11.57 10.76 -22.03
C ALA A 32 -12.08 11.21 -23.42
N VAL A 33 -12.86 10.37 -24.10
CA VAL A 33 -13.35 10.65 -25.47
C VAL A 33 -14.88 10.60 -25.55
N PRO A 34 -15.53 11.22 -26.56
CA PRO A 34 -16.99 11.20 -26.68
C PRO A 34 -17.63 9.79 -26.66
N ALA A 35 -16.93 8.77 -27.18
CA ALA A 35 -17.39 7.38 -27.17
C ALA A 35 -17.50 6.78 -25.75
N ASP A 36 -16.85 7.37 -24.75
CA ASP A 36 -16.92 6.96 -23.34
C ASP A 36 -18.16 7.45 -22.60
N HIS A 37 -18.97 8.30 -23.23
CA HIS A 37 -20.21 8.81 -22.65
C HIS A 37 -21.12 7.69 -22.13
N SER A 38 -21.36 6.63 -22.92
CA SER A 38 -22.25 5.53 -22.51
C SER A 38 -21.73 4.74 -21.30
N LEU A 39 -20.41 4.60 -21.17
CA LEU A 39 -19.81 3.96 -20.00
C LEU A 39 -19.87 4.88 -18.78
N ALA A 40 -19.60 6.17 -18.96
CA ALA A 40 -19.62 7.16 -17.89
C ALA A 40 -21.02 7.32 -17.28
N THR A 41 -22.08 7.34 -18.11
CA THR A 41 -23.46 7.38 -17.61
C THR A 41 -23.85 6.09 -16.91
N ALA A 42 -23.45 4.92 -17.43
CA ALA A 42 -23.68 3.64 -16.76
C ALA A 42 -22.99 3.59 -15.37
N LEU A 43 -21.75 4.06 -15.27
CA LEU A 43 -21.04 4.20 -14.00
C LEU A 43 -21.71 5.21 -13.06
N ALA A 44 -22.26 6.31 -13.58
CA ALA A 44 -23.04 7.25 -12.80
C ALA A 44 -24.30 6.61 -12.21
N ALA A 45 -24.98 5.73 -12.96
CA ALA A 45 -26.12 4.95 -12.46
C ALA A 45 -25.71 3.99 -11.34
N VAL A 46 -24.59 3.27 -11.51
CA VAL A 46 -24.02 2.40 -10.45
C VAL A 46 -23.71 3.19 -9.18
N ARG A 47 -23.04 4.35 -9.32
CA ARG A 47 -22.69 5.23 -8.19
C ARG A 47 -23.93 5.71 -7.44
N ASN A 48 -24.99 6.09 -8.16
CA ASN A 48 -26.27 6.53 -7.58
C ASN A 48 -27.19 5.38 -7.14
N ARG A 49 -26.74 4.11 -7.30
CA ARG A 49 -27.49 2.91 -6.92
C ARG A 49 -28.87 2.80 -7.59
N CYS A 50 -28.94 3.20 -8.86
CA CYS A 50 -30.18 3.22 -9.65
C CYS A 50 -29.93 2.71 -11.08
N SER A 51 -30.99 2.58 -11.88
CA SER A 51 -30.87 2.29 -13.31
C SER A 51 -30.59 3.55 -14.13
N LEU A 52 -30.21 3.38 -15.40
CA LEU A 52 -30.10 4.50 -16.34
C LEU A 52 -31.46 5.17 -16.59
N ASP A 53 -32.56 4.42 -16.60
CA ASP A 53 -33.91 4.97 -16.78
C ASP A 53 -34.29 5.89 -15.60
N ASP A 54 -33.92 5.51 -14.38
CA ASP A 54 -34.15 6.33 -13.19
C ASP A 54 -33.25 7.59 -13.20
N LEU A 55 -32.03 7.47 -13.73
CA LEU A 55 -31.04 8.55 -13.74
C LEU A 55 -31.24 9.52 -14.91
N ASP A 56 -31.93 9.12 -15.98
CA ASP A 56 -32.09 9.89 -17.23
C ASP A 56 -32.46 11.38 -17.01
N PRO A 57 -33.41 11.74 -16.11
CA PRO A 57 -33.75 13.15 -15.85
C PRO A 57 -32.60 14.00 -15.28
N HIS A 58 -31.57 13.35 -14.73
CA HIS A 58 -30.39 13.97 -14.13
C HIS A 58 -29.13 13.87 -14.99
N LEU A 59 -29.18 13.14 -16.12
CA LEU A 59 -28.05 13.03 -17.01
C LEU A 59 -27.86 14.32 -17.83
N PRO A 60 -26.60 14.70 -18.15
CA PRO A 60 -26.36 15.84 -19.01
C PRO A 60 -27.03 15.65 -20.39
N PRO A 61 -27.63 16.71 -20.97
CA PRO A 61 -28.37 16.61 -22.23
C PRO A 61 -27.47 16.34 -23.45
N ALA A 62 -26.15 16.44 -23.29
CA ALA A 62 -25.17 16.23 -24.34
C ALA A 62 -23.92 15.53 -23.81
N ALA A 63 -23.31 14.72 -24.66
CA ALA A 63 -22.05 14.03 -24.41
C ALA A 63 -20.83 14.98 -24.43
N GLY A 64 -20.90 16.10 -23.70
CA GLY A 64 -19.91 17.18 -23.74
C GLY A 64 -18.75 17.09 -22.73
N ALA A 65 -18.82 16.21 -21.74
CA ALA A 65 -17.88 16.10 -20.62
C ALA A 65 -16.62 15.26 -20.95
N CYS A 66 -16.15 15.29 -22.21
CA CYS A 66 -14.90 14.66 -22.63
C CYS A 66 -13.69 15.60 -22.49
N LEU A 67 -12.47 15.06 -22.56
CA LEU A 67 -11.29 15.90 -22.80
C LEU A 67 -11.42 16.62 -24.14
N ARG A 68 -10.96 17.87 -24.19
CA ARG A 68 -10.96 18.70 -25.40
C ARG A 68 -9.63 19.39 -25.57
N SER A 69 -9.23 19.60 -26.81
CA SER A 69 -8.01 20.33 -27.12
C SER A 69 -8.14 21.81 -26.77
N GLY A 70 -6.99 22.49 -26.61
CA GLY A 70 -6.98 23.94 -26.41
C GLY A 70 -7.64 24.71 -27.55
N GLU A 71 -7.54 24.22 -28.78
CA GLU A 71 -8.18 24.83 -29.96
C GLU A 71 -9.70 24.70 -29.91
N GLU A 72 -10.22 23.52 -29.54
CA GLU A 72 -11.65 23.32 -29.35
C GLU A 72 -12.20 24.21 -28.24
N GLN A 73 -11.46 24.36 -27.14
CA GLN A 73 -11.85 25.27 -26.05
C GLN A 73 -11.81 26.72 -26.49
N ALA A 74 -10.78 27.15 -27.22
CA ALA A 74 -10.69 28.51 -27.76
C ALA A 74 -11.88 28.85 -28.68
N ARG A 75 -12.30 27.89 -29.53
CA ARG A 75 -13.48 28.05 -30.38
C ARG A 75 -14.77 28.18 -29.57
N ARG A 76 -14.96 27.35 -28.53
CA ARG A 76 -16.17 27.38 -27.68
C ARG A 76 -16.27 28.62 -26.82
N PHE A 77 -15.15 29.05 -26.25
CA PHE A 77 -15.06 30.20 -25.37
C PHE A 77 -14.65 31.47 -26.12
N ALA A 78 -14.77 31.52 -27.45
CA ALA A 78 -14.40 32.70 -28.25
C ALA A 78 -15.14 33.98 -27.82
N ARG A 79 -16.35 33.84 -27.26
CA ARG A 79 -17.13 34.94 -26.67
C ARG A 79 -16.50 35.54 -25.40
N TYR A 80 -15.61 34.80 -24.73
CA TYR A 80 -15.00 35.15 -23.45
C TYR A 80 -13.46 35.14 -23.59
N PRO A 81 -12.84 36.15 -24.21
CA PRO A 81 -11.41 36.17 -24.44
C PRO A 81 -10.60 36.02 -23.13
N GLY A 82 -9.52 35.24 -23.18
CA GLY A 82 -8.59 35.07 -22.05
C GLY A 82 -8.92 33.95 -21.07
N VAL A 83 -10.17 33.50 -20.95
CA VAL A 83 -10.56 32.49 -19.93
C VAL A 83 -9.86 31.13 -20.12
N VAL A 84 -9.55 30.76 -21.37
CA VAL A 84 -8.81 29.53 -21.70
C VAL A 84 -7.31 29.69 -21.45
N ALA A 85 -6.74 30.86 -21.76
CA ALA A 85 -5.34 31.16 -21.50
C ALA A 85 -5.06 31.17 -19.99
N LEU A 86 -5.96 31.77 -19.20
CA LEU A 86 -5.87 31.79 -17.75
C LEU A 86 -5.89 30.38 -17.14
N ALA A 87 -6.69 29.45 -17.70
CA ALA A 87 -6.68 28.05 -17.26
C ALA A 87 -5.29 27.41 -17.43
N ALA A 88 -4.63 27.70 -18.55
CA ALA A 88 -3.28 27.22 -18.82
C ALA A 88 -2.23 27.90 -17.92
N ASP A 89 -2.38 29.19 -17.63
CA ASP A 89 -1.52 29.92 -16.70
C ASP A 89 -1.62 29.36 -15.28
N ILE A 90 -2.84 29.13 -14.79
CA ILE A 90 -3.10 28.50 -13.49
C ILE A 90 -2.48 27.09 -13.47
N GLY A 91 -2.69 26.29 -14.51
CA GLY A 91 -2.11 24.94 -14.60
C GLY A 91 -0.58 24.94 -14.55
N ARG A 92 0.08 25.90 -15.21
CA ARG A 92 1.54 26.08 -15.12
C ARG A 92 2.00 26.52 -13.74
N ALA A 93 1.29 27.48 -13.13
CA ALA A 93 1.63 28.01 -11.81
C ALA A 93 1.41 26.98 -10.68
N ALA A 94 0.48 26.05 -10.87
CA ALA A 94 0.16 24.98 -9.93
C ALA A 94 0.93 23.67 -10.18
N ALA A 95 1.86 23.64 -11.12
CA ALA A 95 2.66 22.44 -11.40
C ALA A 95 3.69 22.19 -10.28
N PHE A 96 3.75 20.96 -9.78
CA PHE A 96 4.70 20.54 -8.76
C PHE A 96 5.15 19.09 -8.99
N ASP A 97 6.30 18.74 -8.43
CA ASP A 97 6.86 17.39 -8.50
C ASP A 97 6.52 16.62 -7.21
N LEU A 98 6.09 15.36 -7.32
CA LEU A 98 5.76 14.52 -6.16
C LEU A 98 6.99 14.23 -5.26
N SER A 99 8.20 14.37 -5.77
CA SER A 99 9.42 14.32 -4.95
C SER A 99 9.47 15.41 -3.87
N LEU A 100 8.75 16.53 -4.05
CA LEU A 100 8.68 17.60 -3.05
C LEU A 100 7.97 17.17 -1.76
N ILE A 101 7.12 16.14 -1.84
CA ILE A 101 6.33 15.66 -0.71
C ILE A 101 6.86 14.35 -0.12
N ALA A 102 7.98 13.82 -0.63
CA ALA A 102 8.60 12.60 -0.12
C ALA A 102 8.88 12.71 1.40
N PRO A 103 8.22 11.90 2.25
CA PRO A 103 8.44 11.92 3.68
C PRO A 103 9.72 11.17 4.05
N ARG A 104 10.21 11.41 5.27
CA ARG A 104 11.23 10.56 5.88
C ARG A 104 10.62 9.77 7.01
N LEU A 105 11.35 8.75 7.47
CA LEU A 105 11.04 8.16 8.76
C LEU A 105 11.28 9.17 9.90
N PRO A 106 10.44 9.17 10.94
CA PRO A 106 10.73 9.93 12.14
C PRO A 106 12.03 9.41 12.77
N PRO A 107 12.89 10.29 13.32
CA PRO A 107 14.05 9.86 14.09
C PRO A 107 13.62 8.91 15.22
N TYR A 108 14.30 7.77 15.37
CA TYR A 108 14.01 6.80 16.41
C TYR A 108 14.48 7.33 17.79
N PRO A 109 13.63 7.25 18.83
CA PRO A 109 13.98 7.76 20.16
C PRO A 109 15.05 6.88 20.83
N CYS A 110 16.31 7.28 20.69
CA CYS A 110 17.46 6.55 21.24
C CYS A 110 17.76 6.94 22.70
N PRO A 111 18.11 5.98 23.58
CA PRO A 111 18.45 6.27 24.97
C PRO A 111 19.75 7.08 25.07
N SER A 112 19.86 7.90 26.13
CA SER A 112 21.09 8.61 26.51
C SER A 112 21.69 9.50 25.41
N GLY A 113 20.89 9.97 24.46
CA GLY A 113 21.34 10.81 23.35
C GLY A 113 22.24 10.08 22.33
N LEU A 114 22.20 8.75 22.30
CA LEU A 114 22.89 7.96 21.28
C LEU A 114 22.35 8.30 19.88
N SER A 115 23.20 8.15 18.86
CA SER A 115 22.73 8.12 17.47
C SER A 115 22.10 6.77 17.17
N GLU A 116 21.19 6.73 16.19
CA GLU A 116 20.49 5.51 15.77
C GLU A 116 21.46 4.37 15.46
N ILE A 117 22.52 4.63 14.69
CA ILE A 117 23.51 3.60 14.35
C ILE A 117 24.26 3.09 15.59
N ARG A 118 24.59 3.97 16.56
CA ARG A 118 25.27 3.55 17.79
C ARG A 118 24.36 2.69 18.66
N PHE A 119 23.09 3.05 18.73
CA PHE A 119 22.11 2.25 19.47
C PHE A 119 21.86 0.90 18.79
N LEU A 120 21.70 0.88 17.46
CA LEU A 120 21.58 -0.34 16.68
C LEU A 120 22.78 -1.29 16.91
N ARG A 121 24.01 -0.77 16.85
CA ARG A 121 25.23 -1.55 17.12
C ARG A 121 25.22 -2.18 18.52
N GLN A 122 24.74 -1.47 19.55
CA GLN A 122 24.61 -2.03 20.91
C GLN A 122 23.59 -3.18 20.98
N LEU A 123 22.44 -3.02 20.33
CA LEU A 123 21.40 -4.05 20.28
C LEU A 123 21.88 -5.30 19.53
N VAL A 124 22.53 -5.09 18.38
CA VAL A 124 23.11 -6.17 17.57
C VAL A 124 24.25 -6.86 18.30
N GLU A 125 25.10 -6.15 19.05
CA GLU A 125 26.14 -6.76 19.87
C GLU A 125 25.52 -7.67 20.95
N ALA A 126 24.51 -7.20 21.67
CA ALA A 126 23.82 -8.01 22.68
C ALA A 126 23.11 -9.23 22.06
N GLY A 127 22.46 -9.04 20.92
CA GLY A 127 21.78 -10.10 20.16
C GLY A 127 22.73 -11.14 19.57
N GLY A 128 23.81 -10.67 18.96
CA GLY A 128 24.88 -11.49 18.40
C GLY A 128 25.55 -12.35 19.46
N ARG A 129 25.77 -11.84 20.67
CA ARG A 129 26.27 -12.65 21.80
C ARG A 129 25.30 -13.76 22.20
N ARG A 130 23.99 -13.48 22.21
CA ARG A 130 22.97 -14.50 22.50
C ARG A 130 22.91 -15.59 21.43
N ARG A 131 23.06 -15.22 20.15
CA ARG A 131 22.90 -16.14 19.01
C ARG A 131 24.18 -16.88 18.62
N TYR A 132 25.33 -16.21 18.63
CA TYR A 132 26.61 -16.71 18.13
C TYR A 132 27.70 -16.82 19.21
N GLY A 133 27.43 -16.36 20.44
CA GLY A 133 28.40 -16.31 21.54
C GLY A 133 29.31 -15.07 21.49
N GLU A 134 30.23 -14.98 22.45
CA GLU A 134 31.14 -13.83 22.59
C GLU A 134 31.98 -13.57 21.33
N ARG A 135 32.25 -12.28 21.08
CA ARG A 135 33.05 -11.84 19.94
C ARG A 135 34.49 -12.38 20.06
N PRO A 136 35.10 -12.89 18.96
CA PRO A 136 36.49 -13.33 18.97
C PRO A 136 37.43 -12.20 19.40
N LEU A 137 38.50 -12.52 20.15
CA LEU A 137 39.43 -11.52 20.70
C LEU A 137 40.48 -11.08 19.67
N GLY A 138 40.61 -11.79 18.54
CA GLY A 138 41.54 -11.45 17.46
C GLY A 138 41.04 -11.78 16.05
N VAL A 139 41.57 -11.05 15.05
CA VAL A 139 41.21 -11.14 13.62
C VAL A 139 41.53 -12.51 13.00
N HIS A 140 42.41 -13.28 13.64
CA HIS A 140 42.90 -14.59 13.16
C HIS A 140 42.38 -15.79 13.96
N GLU A 141 41.45 -15.59 14.90
CA GLU A 141 40.86 -16.70 15.65
C GLU A 141 39.78 -17.41 14.82
N ASP A 142 40.24 -18.31 13.95
CA ASP A 142 39.52 -19.47 13.41
C ASP A 142 38.49 -19.22 12.28
N LEU A 143 38.38 -20.20 11.37
CA LEU A 143 37.35 -20.34 10.32
C LEU A 143 35.99 -20.79 10.89
N SER A 144 35.83 -20.72 12.22
CA SER A 144 34.62 -21.07 12.91
C SER A 144 33.40 -20.29 12.39
N LEU A 145 32.22 -20.90 12.52
CA LEU A 145 30.95 -20.24 12.22
C LEU A 145 30.80 -18.91 12.97
N ARG A 146 31.21 -18.87 14.24
CA ARG A 146 31.19 -17.67 15.09
C ARG A 146 32.01 -16.53 14.51
N SER A 147 33.25 -16.80 14.10
CA SER A 147 34.15 -15.78 13.52
C SER A 147 33.69 -15.30 12.15
N ARG A 148 32.98 -16.15 11.39
CA ARG A 148 32.28 -15.72 10.16
C ARG A 148 31.09 -14.82 10.50
N ALA A 149 30.26 -15.20 11.48
CA ALA A 149 29.07 -14.46 11.85
C ALA A 149 29.38 -13.02 12.30
N TRP A 150 30.36 -12.84 13.17
CA TRP A 150 30.75 -11.49 13.62
C TRP A 150 31.32 -10.62 12.49
N ARG A 151 32.09 -11.18 11.55
CA ARG A 151 32.55 -10.46 10.36
C ARG A 151 31.39 -10.06 9.44
N THR A 152 30.42 -10.97 9.25
CA THR A 152 29.20 -10.67 8.48
C THR A 152 28.40 -9.55 9.16
N ILE A 153 28.18 -9.64 10.47
CA ILE A 153 27.49 -8.59 11.24
C ILE A 153 28.16 -7.22 11.08
N ASP A 154 29.49 -7.15 11.18
CA ASP A 154 30.22 -5.89 11.05
C ASP A 154 30.05 -5.28 9.64
N HIS A 155 30.18 -6.10 8.59
CA HIS A 155 29.94 -5.69 7.20
C HIS A 155 28.50 -5.20 6.98
N GLU A 156 27.51 -5.95 7.45
CA GLU A 156 26.10 -5.56 7.35
C GLU A 156 25.83 -4.22 8.04
N LEU A 157 26.37 -4.01 9.24
CA LEU A 157 26.23 -2.76 9.98
C LEU A 157 26.89 -1.57 9.28
N GLU A 158 28.03 -1.77 8.61
CA GLU A 158 28.67 -0.75 7.79
C GLU A 158 27.79 -0.35 6.60
N VAL A 159 27.21 -1.32 5.89
CA VAL A 159 26.30 -1.05 4.77
C VAL A 159 25.03 -0.33 5.25
N ILE A 160 24.45 -0.76 6.38
CA ILE A 160 23.27 -0.12 6.98
C ILE A 160 23.57 1.34 7.36
N GLU A 161 24.76 1.61 7.89
CA GLU A 161 25.21 2.96 8.24
C GLU A 161 25.41 3.83 6.99
N GLN A 162 26.09 3.32 5.97
CA GLN A 162 26.35 4.04 4.71
C GLN A 162 25.05 4.41 3.99
N LEU A 163 24.05 3.53 4.02
CA LEU A 163 22.76 3.76 3.38
C LEU A 163 21.75 4.53 4.28
N GLY A 164 22.09 4.78 5.54
CA GLY A 164 21.24 5.55 6.45
C GLY A 164 19.98 4.83 6.94
N PHE A 165 19.98 3.49 6.97
CA PHE A 165 18.81 2.70 7.36
C PHE A 165 18.76 2.31 8.84
N ALA A 166 19.62 2.87 9.69
CA ALA A 166 19.64 2.52 11.11
C ALA A 166 18.28 2.72 11.81
N GLY A 167 17.63 3.86 11.61
CA GLY A 167 16.28 4.14 12.13
C GLY A 167 15.23 3.13 11.66
N TYR A 168 15.30 2.67 10.41
CA TYR A 168 14.40 1.65 9.87
C TYR A 168 14.52 0.32 10.65
N PHE A 169 15.75 -0.18 10.84
CA PHE A 169 15.98 -1.40 11.62
C PHE A 169 15.52 -1.26 13.07
N LEU A 170 15.70 -0.08 13.68
CA LEU A 170 15.23 0.19 15.04
C LEU A 170 13.70 0.18 15.15
N VAL A 171 12.98 0.72 14.16
CA VAL A 171 11.51 0.64 14.10
C VAL A 171 11.05 -0.82 14.02
N VAL A 172 11.62 -1.61 13.11
CA VAL A 172 11.27 -3.04 12.96
C VAL A 172 11.61 -3.82 14.23
N TRP A 173 12.78 -3.58 14.81
CA TRP A 173 13.19 -4.18 16.08
C TRP A 173 12.19 -3.84 17.20
N ASP A 174 11.77 -2.57 17.32
CA ASP A 174 10.81 -2.15 18.36
C ASP A 174 9.47 -2.88 18.24
N ILE A 175 8.97 -3.07 17.02
CA ILE A 175 7.77 -3.86 16.74
C ILE A 175 7.96 -5.32 17.15
N VAL A 176 9.09 -5.94 16.79
CA VAL A 176 9.41 -7.32 17.18
C VAL A 176 9.53 -7.46 18.69
N GLN A 177 10.11 -6.48 19.37
CA GLN A 177 10.20 -6.47 20.83
C GLN A 177 8.84 -6.27 21.51
N PHE A 178 7.94 -5.50 20.90
CA PHE A 178 6.55 -5.43 21.37
C PHE A 178 5.86 -6.78 21.27
N CYS A 179 6.01 -7.48 20.14
CA CYS A 179 5.49 -8.83 19.96
C CYS A 179 6.05 -9.78 21.01
N GLU A 180 7.37 -9.78 21.24
CA GLU A 180 8.03 -10.63 22.25
C GLU A 180 7.51 -10.37 23.67
N ARG A 181 7.39 -9.10 24.09
CA ARG A 181 6.85 -8.75 25.43
C ARG A 181 5.37 -9.05 25.59
N SER A 182 4.63 -9.10 24.50
CA SER A 182 3.19 -9.35 24.48
C SER A 182 2.85 -10.82 24.22
N ASP A 183 3.88 -11.69 24.16
CA ASP A 183 3.76 -13.11 23.84
C ASP A 183 3.06 -13.32 22.49
N ILE A 184 3.47 -12.57 21.47
CA ILE A 184 2.97 -12.69 20.09
C ILE A 184 4.12 -13.22 19.24
N LEU A 185 3.93 -14.37 18.60
CA LEU A 185 4.88 -14.85 17.61
C LEU A 185 4.87 -13.92 16.39
N CYS A 186 6.06 -13.43 16.07
CA CYS A 186 6.32 -12.72 14.84
C CYS A 186 7.64 -13.18 14.21
N GLN A 187 7.71 -13.11 12.89
CA GLN A 187 8.87 -13.53 12.12
C GLN A 187 9.01 -12.67 10.86
N GLY A 188 10.21 -12.14 10.66
CA GLY A 188 10.59 -11.47 9.42
C GLY A 188 10.69 -12.45 8.26
N ARG A 189 10.18 -12.07 7.09
CA ARG A 189 10.18 -12.92 5.89
C ARG A 189 10.93 -12.28 4.72
N GLY A 190 10.96 -12.98 3.60
CA GLY A 190 11.58 -12.50 2.38
C GLY A 190 13.09 -12.38 2.52
N SER A 191 13.67 -11.34 1.93
CA SER A 191 15.11 -11.14 1.94
C SER A 191 15.68 -10.77 3.31
N ALA A 192 14.85 -10.34 4.27
CA ALA A 192 15.29 -10.08 5.65
C ALA A 192 15.97 -11.31 6.29
N ALA A 193 15.59 -12.53 5.88
CA ALA A 193 16.21 -13.78 6.33
C ALA A 193 17.69 -13.92 5.95
N ASN A 194 18.18 -13.13 4.99
CA ASN A 194 19.58 -13.15 4.55
C ASN A 194 20.50 -12.27 5.41
N SER A 195 20.00 -11.67 6.50
CA SER A 195 20.75 -10.75 7.34
C SER A 195 21.06 -11.35 8.72
N ALA A 196 22.35 -11.40 9.05
CA ALA A 196 22.84 -11.76 10.38
C ALA A 196 22.46 -10.69 11.43
N VAL A 197 22.34 -9.42 11.02
CA VAL A 197 21.81 -8.33 11.86
C VAL A 197 20.34 -8.59 12.21
N CYS A 198 19.49 -8.93 11.24
CA CYS A 198 18.08 -9.29 11.48
C CYS A 198 17.95 -10.48 12.43
N TYR A 199 18.78 -11.52 12.25
CA TYR A 199 18.79 -12.69 13.12
C TYR A 199 19.24 -12.34 14.56
N SER A 200 20.26 -11.49 14.70
CA SER A 200 20.76 -11.00 15.99
C SER A 200 19.71 -10.16 16.73
N LEU A 201 18.95 -9.35 16.02
CA LEU A 201 17.86 -8.55 16.58
C LEU A 201 16.60 -9.37 16.89
N GLY A 202 16.57 -10.66 16.54
CA GLY A 202 15.41 -11.53 16.71
C GLY A 202 14.29 -11.28 15.70
N ILE A 203 14.52 -10.40 14.72
CA ILE A 203 13.61 -10.12 13.60
C ILE A 203 13.40 -11.40 12.80
N THR A 204 14.45 -12.18 12.56
CA THR A 204 14.36 -13.47 11.89
C THR A 204 14.77 -14.62 12.82
N LYS A 205 14.21 -15.82 12.58
CA LYS A 205 14.59 -17.08 13.23
C LYS A 205 15.54 -17.94 12.39
N ALA A 206 15.85 -17.53 11.16
CA ALA A 206 16.79 -18.23 10.27
C ALA A 206 18.21 -17.66 10.41
N ASP A 207 19.18 -18.53 10.70
CA ASP A 207 20.59 -18.15 10.78
C ASP A 207 21.21 -18.01 9.38
N ALA A 208 21.29 -16.76 8.90
CA ALA A 208 21.82 -16.42 7.60
C ALA A 208 23.25 -16.93 7.38
N VAL A 209 24.09 -16.96 8.42
CA VAL A 209 25.51 -17.31 8.32
C VAL A 209 25.67 -18.83 8.20
N SER A 210 24.95 -19.60 9.02
CA SER A 210 24.95 -21.06 8.94
C SER A 210 24.42 -21.56 7.60
N LEU A 211 23.41 -20.88 7.06
CA LEU A 211 22.77 -21.20 5.79
C LEU A 211 23.52 -20.65 4.56
N GLY A 212 24.57 -19.84 4.76
CA GLY A 212 25.35 -19.25 3.66
C GLY A 212 24.55 -18.28 2.79
N LEU A 213 23.59 -17.56 3.37
CA LEU A 213 22.75 -16.61 2.67
C LEU A 213 23.51 -15.30 2.38
N LEU A 214 23.17 -14.65 1.26
CA LEU A 214 23.84 -13.44 0.78
C LEU A 214 23.07 -12.18 1.19
N PHE A 215 23.70 -11.35 2.02
CA PHE A 215 23.12 -10.09 2.50
C PHE A 215 22.81 -9.10 1.37
N GLU A 216 23.61 -9.07 0.31
CA GLU A 216 23.43 -8.13 -0.81
C GLU A 216 22.14 -8.35 -1.60
N ARG A 217 21.50 -9.52 -1.46
CA ARG A 217 20.14 -9.77 -1.97
C ARG A 217 19.06 -9.02 -1.19
N PHE A 218 19.35 -8.68 0.05
CA PHE A 218 18.49 -7.90 0.92
C PHE A 218 18.76 -6.41 0.76
N LEU A 219 20.01 -5.98 0.97
CA LEU A 219 20.39 -4.58 0.97
C LEU A 219 21.75 -4.39 0.30
N SER A 220 21.81 -3.49 -0.68
CA SER A 220 23.05 -3.14 -1.37
C SER A 220 23.02 -1.69 -1.87
N ALA A 221 24.18 -1.09 -2.10
CA ALA A 221 24.28 0.27 -2.64
C ALA A 221 23.88 0.39 -4.12
N GLU A 222 23.81 -0.74 -4.83
CA GLU A 222 23.42 -0.80 -6.26
C GLU A 222 21.91 -0.94 -6.45
N ARG A 223 21.15 -1.11 -5.37
CA ARG A 223 19.70 -1.27 -5.39
C ARG A 223 19.02 0.00 -4.88
N ASP A 224 18.18 0.58 -5.71
CA ASP A 224 17.38 1.74 -5.32
C ASP A 224 16.21 1.33 -4.41
N GLY A 225 15.97 2.14 -3.38
CA GLY A 225 14.80 2.05 -2.50
C GLY A 225 15.09 1.51 -1.09
N PRO A 226 14.18 1.75 -0.13
CA PRO A 226 14.31 1.25 1.23
C PRO A 226 14.23 -0.28 1.29
N PRO A 227 14.89 -0.92 2.28
CA PRO A 227 14.70 -2.35 2.53
C PRO A 227 13.23 -2.65 2.86
N ASP A 228 12.72 -3.78 2.36
CA ASP A 228 11.36 -4.26 2.63
C ASP A 228 11.44 -5.45 3.62
N ILE A 229 11.37 -5.16 4.92
CA ILE A 229 11.21 -6.17 5.96
C ILE A 229 9.72 -6.34 6.25
N ASP A 230 9.17 -7.41 5.71
CA ASP A 230 7.82 -7.86 6.02
C ASP A 230 7.84 -8.68 7.32
N LEU A 231 6.92 -8.39 8.24
CA LEU A 231 6.72 -9.14 9.47
C LEU A 231 5.45 -9.97 9.37
N ASP A 232 5.60 -11.30 9.40
CA ASP A 232 4.48 -12.21 9.65
C ASP A 232 4.21 -12.25 11.15
N ILE A 233 2.95 -12.12 11.52
CA ILE A 233 2.43 -12.04 12.90
C ILE A 233 1.27 -13.03 13.02
N GLU A 234 1.03 -13.57 14.21
CA GLU A 234 -0.18 -14.35 14.49
C GLU A 234 -1.45 -13.65 13.97
N SER A 235 -2.22 -14.37 13.16
CA SER A 235 -3.41 -13.83 12.48
C SER A 235 -4.39 -13.16 13.44
N ASP A 236 -4.58 -13.79 14.61
CA ASP A 236 -5.63 -13.45 15.56
C ASP A 236 -5.21 -12.27 16.47
N ARG A 237 -3.89 -11.99 16.53
CA ARG A 237 -3.29 -10.94 17.39
C ARG A 237 -2.64 -9.81 16.60
N ARG A 238 -2.66 -9.86 15.27
CA ARG A 238 -2.14 -8.83 14.36
C ARG A 238 -2.63 -7.42 14.69
N GLU A 239 -3.90 -7.29 15.07
CA GLU A 239 -4.49 -5.98 15.36
C GLU A 239 -3.79 -5.28 16.54
N GLU A 240 -3.36 -6.03 17.56
CA GLU A 240 -2.62 -5.48 18.70
C GLU A 240 -1.33 -4.80 18.25
N VAL A 241 -0.62 -5.40 17.29
CA VAL A 241 0.62 -4.86 16.73
C VAL A 241 0.37 -3.61 15.89
N ILE A 242 -0.73 -3.59 15.10
CA ILE A 242 -1.13 -2.40 14.34
C ILE A 242 -1.44 -1.23 15.29
N GLN A 243 -2.20 -1.49 16.37
CA GLN A 243 -2.51 -0.46 17.37
C GLN A 243 -1.27 0.01 18.11
N TYR A 244 -0.32 -0.88 18.42
CA TYR A 244 0.97 -0.50 18.96
C TYR A 244 1.69 0.52 18.07
N VAL A 245 1.74 0.30 16.76
CA VAL A 245 2.38 1.25 15.84
C VAL A 245 1.65 2.59 15.84
N TYR A 246 0.31 2.60 15.85
CA TYR A 246 -0.45 3.84 15.98
C TYR A 246 -0.18 4.60 17.28
N GLU A 247 -0.11 3.90 18.41
CA GLU A 247 0.17 4.49 19.72
C GLU A 247 1.60 4.98 19.83
N ARG A 248 2.56 4.22 19.30
CA ARG A 248 4.00 4.49 19.37
C ARG A 248 4.41 5.69 18.55
N TYR A 249 3.89 5.80 17.32
CA TYR A 249 4.31 6.83 16.35
C TYR A 249 3.30 7.97 16.19
N GLY A 250 2.12 7.84 16.79
CA GLY A 250 1.02 8.79 16.66
C GLY A 250 0.17 8.50 15.43
N ARG A 251 -1.15 8.53 15.59
CA ARG A 251 -2.11 8.26 14.51
C ARG A 251 -2.07 9.32 13.41
N GLU A 252 -1.65 10.54 13.72
CA GLU A 252 -1.44 11.55 12.67
C GLU A 252 -0.28 11.20 11.73
N ARG A 253 0.67 10.37 12.20
CA ARG A 253 1.94 10.03 11.53
C ARG A 253 2.01 8.60 11.02
N ALA A 254 0.99 7.78 11.29
CA ALA A 254 0.91 6.41 10.82
C ALA A 254 -0.46 6.10 10.19
N ALA A 255 -0.50 5.28 9.13
CA ALA A 255 -1.73 4.87 8.46
C ALA A 255 -1.55 3.52 7.73
N GLN A 256 -2.65 2.80 7.50
CA GLN A 256 -2.67 1.60 6.64
C GLN A 256 -2.69 2.03 5.18
N VAL A 257 -1.97 1.32 4.32
CA VAL A 257 -1.97 1.55 2.86
C VAL A 257 -3.31 1.12 2.27
N ALA A 258 -3.81 1.82 1.26
CA ALA A 258 -5.01 1.39 0.53
C ALA A 258 -4.70 0.25 -0.46
N ASN A 259 -5.74 -0.45 -0.87
CA ASN A 259 -5.72 -1.27 -2.07
C ASN A 259 -6.73 -0.70 -3.05
N VAL A 260 -6.32 -0.40 -4.29
CA VAL A 260 -7.27 -0.05 -5.34
C VAL A 260 -7.90 -1.33 -5.88
N ILE A 261 -9.15 -1.61 -5.48
CA ILE A 261 -9.89 -2.77 -5.98
C ILE A 261 -10.45 -2.42 -7.35
N THR A 262 -10.09 -3.21 -8.36
CA THR A 262 -10.54 -3.04 -9.73
C THR A 262 -11.74 -3.92 -10.07
N TYR A 263 -12.44 -3.58 -11.16
CA TYR A 263 -13.49 -4.43 -11.71
C TYR A 263 -12.92 -5.73 -12.27
N ARG A 264 -13.39 -6.86 -11.73
CA ARG A 264 -13.19 -8.20 -12.29
C ARG A 264 -14.42 -8.61 -13.09
N ALA A 265 -14.32 -9.62 -13.93
CA ALA A 265 -15.38 -9.97 -14.89
C ALA A 265 -16.77 -10.07 -14.25
N ARG A 266 -16.87 -10.76 -13.09
CA ARG A 266 -18.15 -10.90 -12.36
C ARG A 266 -18.70 -9.58 -11.84
N SER A 267 -17.86 -8.73 -11.24
CA SER A 267 -18.32 -7.45 -10.70
C SER A 267 -18.64 -6.46 -11.81
N ALA A 268 -17.88 -6.47 -12.91
CA ALA A 268 -18.15 -5.68 -14.10
C ALA A 268 -19.53 -6.03 -14.68
N VAL A 269 -19.79 -7.31 -14.94
CA VAL A 269 -21.08 -7.78 -15.48
C VAL A 269 -22.23 -7.45 -14.53
N ARG A 270 -22.05 -7.69 -13.23
CA ARG A 270 -23.09 -7.41 -12.22
C ARG A 270 -23.46 -5.92 -12.17
N ASP A 271 -22.47 -5.04 -12.09
CA ASP A 271 -22.71 -3.60 -11.94
C ASP A 271 -23.20 -2.99 -13.27
N MET A 272 -22.78 -3.48 -14.44
CA MET A 272 -23.31 -3.03 -15.73
C MET A 272 -24.74 -3.53 -15.98
N ALA A 273 -25.08 -4.75 -15.55
CA ALA A 273 -26.46 -5.22 -15.58
C ALA A 273 -27.37 -4.37 -14.67
N ARG A 274 -26.89 -3.99 -13.48
CA ARG A 274 -27.62 -3.05 -12.61
C ARG A 274 -27.86 -1.70 -13.29
N ALA A 275 -26.83 -1.12 -13.90
CA ALA A 275 -26.95 0.16 -14.60
C ALA A 275 -28.02 0.09 -15.71
N LEU A 276 -28.14 -1.05 -16.38
CA LEU A 276 -29.11 -1.30 -17.44
C LEU A 276 -30.52 -1.70 -16.92
N GLY A 277 -30.76 -1.66 -15.61
CA GLY A 277 -32.08 -1.87 -15.02
C GLY A 277 -32.48 -3.33 -14.77
N TYR A 278 -31.58 -4.30 -14.97
CA TYR A 278 -31.85 -5.70 -14.63
C TYR A 278 -32.00 -5.89 -13.12
N ASP A 279 -32.86 -6.81 -12.70
CA ASP A 279 -33.10 -7.05 -11.28
C ASP A 279 -31.91 -7.79 -10.61
N ALA A 280 -31.96 -7.91 -9.28
CA ALA A 280 -30.87 -8.53 -8.52
C ALA A 280 -30.65 -10.02 -8.87
N ALA A 281 -31.70 -10.75 -9.23
CA ALA A 281 -31.61 -12.16 -9.57
C ALA A 281 -30.97 -12.35 -10.96
N GLU A 282 -31.33 -11.51 -11.92
CA GLU A 282 -30.72 -11.46 -13.25
C GLU A 282 -29.25 -11.06 -13.18
N GLN A 283 -28.92 -10.01 -12.40
CA GLN A 283 -27.54 -9.59 -12.12
C GLN A 283 -26.68 -10.76 -11.60
N ASP A 284 -27.19 -11.50 -10.62
CA ASP A 284 -26.51 -12.66 -10.03
C ASP A 284 -26.37 -13.80 -11.05
N ALA A 285 -27.42 -14.09 -11.82
CA ALA A 285 -27.41 -15.13 -12.84
C ALA A 285 -26.39 -14.83 -13.95
N PHE A 286 -26.33 -13.59 -14.44
CA PHE A 286 -25.37 -13.18 -15.46
C PHE A 286 -23.93 -13.25 -14.94
N SER A 287 -23.66 -12.71 -13.75
CA SER A 287 -22.31 -12.67 -13.21
C SER A 287 -21.71 -14.07 -12.98
N ARG A 288 -22.53 -15.06 -12.58
CA ARG A 288 -22.06 -16.43 -12.33
C ARG A 288 -21.56 -17.16 -13.58
N ARG A 289 -21.96 -16.71 -14.78
CA ARG A 289 -21.51 -17.32 -16.04
C ARG A 289 -20.05 -16.99 -16.38
N PHE A 290 -19.53 -15.93 -15.79
CA PHE A 290 -18.15 -15.52 -16.01
C PHE A 290 -17.22 -16.10 -14.94
N ASP A 291 -16.05 -16.57 -15.36
CA ASP A 291 -14.87 -16.70 -14.52
C ASP A 291 -14.32 -15.30 -14.18
N SER A 292 -13.97 -15.08 -12.91
CA SER A 292 -13.62 -13.74 -12.42
C SER A 292 -12.28 -13.23 -12.92
N TRP A 293 -11.35 -14.14 -13.19
CA TRP A 293 -9.96 -13.81 -13.51
C TRP A 293 -9.69 -13.76 -15.00
N SER A 294 -10.62 -14.28 -15.80
CA SER A 294 -10.53 -14.26 -17.25
C SER A 294 -11.09 -12.95 -17.84
N PRO A 295 -10.54 -12.44 -18.95
CA PRO A 295 -11.10 -11.28 -19.64
C PRO A 295 -12.54 -11.51 -20.09
N VAL A 296 -13.42 -10.52 -19.95
CA VAL A 296 -14.84 -10.62 -20.36
C VAL A 296 -14.94 -10.90 -21.87
N LYS A 297 -14.05 -10.30 -22.67
CA LYS A 297 -14.03 -10.47 -24.14
C LYS A 297 -13.75 -11.90 -24.62
N ASP A 298 -13.06 -12.70 -23.80
CA ASP A 298 -12.66 -14.06 -24.16
C ASP A 298 -13.72 -15.09 -23.74
N GLN A 299 -14.69 -14.66 -22.93
CA GLN A 299 -15.78 -15.48 -22.40
C GLN A 299 -17.04 -15.26 -23.23
N ARG A 300 -17.24 -16.13 -24.23
CA ARG A 300 -18.40 -16.06 -25.15
C ARG A 300 -19.69 -16.48 -24.45
N GLU A 301 -20.41 -15.50 -23.91
CA GLU A 301 -21.70 -15.70 -23.25
C GLU A 301 -22.87 -15.19 -24.10
N VAL A 302 -23.59 -16.11 -24.74
CA VAL A 302 -24.72 -15.79 -25.65
C VAL A 302 -26.02 -15.48 -24.89
N THR A 303 -26.07 -15.83 -23.62
CA THR A 303 -27.27 -15.68 -22.77
C THR A 303 -27.26 -14.42 -21.93
N VAL A 304 -26.19 -13.63 -22.03
CA VAL A 304 -26.06 -12.34 -21.36
C VAL A 304 -26.23 -11.25 -22.43
N PRO A 305 -27.11 -10.26 -22.23
CA PRO A 305 -27.35 -9.22 -23.22
C PRO A 305 -26.07 -8.54 -23.70
N ASP A 306 -25.92 -8.36 -25.01
CA ASP A 306 -24.70 -7.83 -25.63
C ASP A 306 -24.25 -6.50 -25.03
N LEU A 307 -25.19 -5.61 -24.69
CA LEU A 307 -24.87 -4.31 -24.10
C LEU A 307 -24.24 -4.44 -22.69
N VAL A 308 -24.69 -5.41 -21.89
CA VAL A 308 -24.08 -5.72 -20.57
C VAL A 308 -22.64 -6.16 -20.79
N VAL A 309 -22.42 -7.07 -21.74
CA VAL A 309 -21.10 -7.62 -22.06
C VAL A 309 -20.16 -6.52 -22.57
N GLN A 310 -20.63 -5.68 -23.50
CA GLN A 310 -19.84 -4.57 -24.07
C GLN A 310 -19.41 -3.56 -23.01
N LEU A 311 -20.33 -3.13 -22.13
CA LEU A 311 -19.97 -2.21 -21.04
C LEU A 311 -19.04 -2.89 -20.01
N ALA A 312 -19.29 -4.16 -19.70
CA ALA A 312 -18.45 -4.92 -18.77
C ALA A 312 -17.02 -5.10 -19.29
N GLN A 313 -16.84 -5.31 -20.59
CA GLN A 313 -15.52 -5.35 -21.22
C GLN A 313 -14.77 -4.04 -21.10
N ARG A 314 -15.46 -2.90 -21.25
CA ARG A 314 -14.84 -1.57 -21.19
C ARG A 314 -14.49 -1.13 -19.78
N VAL A 315 -15.26 -1.56 -18.78
CA VAL A 315 -15.03 -1.23 -17.37
C VAL A 315 -14.07 -2.19 -16.68
N GLN A 316 -13.79 -3.36 -17.27
CA GLN A 316 -12.89 -4.34 -16.68
C GLN A 316 -11.52 -3.72 -16.38
N ASP A 317 -10.98 -4.08 -15.21
CA ASP A 317 -9.73 -3.58 -14.65
C ASP A 317 -9.72 -2.07 -14.30
N ALA A 318 -10.81 -1.32 -14.54
CA ALA A 318 -10.94 0.03 -14.02
C ALA A 318 -11.06 0.03 -12.48
N PRO A 319 -10.59 1.09 -11.79
CA PRO A 319 -10.78 1.25 -10.35
C PRO A 319 -12.27 1.22 -9.96
N ARG A 320 -12.60 0.49 -8.89
CA ARG A 320 -13.97 0.35 -8.39
C ARG A 320 -14.15 1.02 -7.03
N HIS A 321 -13.27 0.72 -6.07
CA HIS A 321 -13.29 1.29 -4.72
C HIS A 321 -11.96 1.06 -4.01
N LEU A 322 -11.71 1.82 -2.95
CA LEU A 322 -10.58 1.58 -2.05
C LEU A 322 -10.92 0.48 -1.05
N GLY A 323 -9.97 -0.43 -0.85
CA GLY A 323 -9.91 -1.35 0.27
C GLY A 323 -8.72 -1.03 1.17
N ILE A 324 -8.57 -1.77 2.26
CA ILE A 324 -7.40 -1.67 3.15
C ILE A 324 -6.41 -2.75 2.73
N HIS A 325 -5.13 -2.40 2.58
CA HIS A 325 -4.09 -3.38 2.34
C HIS A 325 -4.02 -4.39 3.49
N SER A 326 -3.78 -5.65 3.17
CA SER A 326 -3.74 -6.75 4.15
C SER A 326 -2.55 -6.69 5.12
N GLY A 327 -1.66 -5.69 5.00
CA GLY A 327 -0.32 -5.72 5.56
C GLY A 327 0.32 -4.35 5.72
N GLY A 328 0.40 -3.60 4.61
CA GLY A 328 1.12 -2.34 4.52
C GLY A 328 0.62 -1.28 5.49
N MET A 329 1.54 -0.84 6.33
CA MET A 329 1.42 0.35 7.17
C MET A 329 2.56 1.29 6.84
N VAL A 330 2.33 2.58 6.99
CA VAL A 330 3.34 3.59 6.74
C VAL A 330 3.55 4.45 7.97
N ILE A 331 4.76 5.00 8.09
CA ILE A 331 5.14 5.89 9.18
C ILE A 331 5.88 7.09 8.58
N CYS A 332 5.48 8.30 8.96
CA CYS A 332 6.06 9.56 8.48
C CYS A 332 6.65 10.39 9.62
N ASP A 333 7.63 11.24 9.30
CA ASP A 333 8.23 12.21 10.22
C ASP A 333 7.29 13.37 10.60
N ARG A 334 6.23 13.58 9.82
CA ARG A 334 5.21 14.62 9.95
C ARG A 334 3.80 14.06 9.69
N PRO A 335 2.72 14.81 9.97
CA PRO A 335 1.36 14.33 9.71
C PRO A 335 1.18 13.81 8.27
N ILE A 336 0.63 12.60 8.12
CA ILE A 336 0.47 11.96 6.81
C ILE A 336 -0.40 12.80 5.87
N SER A 337 -1.35 13.56 6.41
CA SER A 337 -2.20 14.47 5.65
C SER A 337 -1.43 15.57 4.90
N GLU A 338 -0.17 15.84 5.26
CA GLU A 338 0.71 16.75 4.53
C GLU A 338 1.39 16.08 3.31
N VAL A 339 1.21 14.77 3.15
CA VAL A 339 1.78 13.95 2.07
C VAL A 339 0.67 13.36 1.21
N CYS A 340 -0.28 12.65 1.83
CA CYS A 340 -1.39 11.97 1.16
C CYS A 340 -2.67 12.13 1.99
N PRO A 341 -3.84 12.36 1.36
CA PRO A 341 -5.12 12.31 2.05
C PRO A 341 -5.31 10.99 2.81
N VAL A 342 -5.85 11.11 4.02
CA VAL A 342 -6.17 9.98 4.91
C VAL A 342 -7.65 9.99 5.25
N GLU A 343 -8.22 8.80 5.39
CA GLU A 343 -9.61 8.62 5.80
C GLU A 343 -9.72 7.55 6.90
N TRP A 344 -10.83 7.57 7.62
CA TRP A 344 -11.15 6.49 8.55
C TRP A 344 -11.54 5.25 7.76
N ALA A 345 -10.92 4.14 8.10
CA ALA A 345 -11.32 2.85 7.57
C ALA A 345 -12.65 2.41 8.21
N THR A 346 -13.33 1.46 7.55
CA THR A 346 -14.53 0.82 8.12
C THR A 346 -14.25 0.04 9.40
N MET A 347 -13.02 -0.46 9.58
CA MET A 347 -12.61 -1.10 10.82
C MET A 347 -12.34 -0.03 11.90
N PRO A 348 -12.94 -0.15 13.11
CA PRO A 348 -12.74 0.80 14.18
C PRO A 348 -11.26 0.97 14.51
N GLY A 349 -10.84 2.22 14.75
CA GLY A 349 -9.46 2.49 15.10
C GLY A 349 -8.47 2.20 13.97
N ARG A 350 -8.86 2.32 12.70
CA ARG A 350 -7.91 2.31 11.57
C ARG A 350 -8.06 3.55 10.71
N SER A 351 -6.93 4.14 10.34
CA SER A 351 -6.83 5.18 9.31
C SER A 351 -6.15 4.58 8.09
N VAL A 352 -6.64 4.90 6.91
CA VAL A 352 -6.09 4.43 5.63
C VAL A 352 -5.65 5.65 4.82
N LEU A 353 -4.44 5.61 4.24
CA LEU A 353 -4.04 6.60 3.24
C LEU A 353 -4.59 6.19 1.88
N GLN A 354 -4.96 7.16 1.05
CA GLN A 354 -5.67 6.88 -0.19
C GLN A 354 -4.79 6.37 -1.34
N TRP A 355 -3.47 6.28 -1.14
CA TRP A 355 -2.52 5.69 -2.07
C TRP A 355 -2.35 4.19 -1.86
N ASP A 356 -2.13 3.47 -2.95
CA ASP A 356 -1.80 2.06 -2.89
C ASP A 356 -0.30 1.81 -2.67
N LYS A 357 0.10 0.53 -2.69
CA LYS A 357 1.48 0.12 -2.50
C LYS A 357 2.43 0.76 -3.53
N ASP A 358 2.02 0.81 -4.79
CA ASP A 358 2.88 1.25 -5.88
C ASP A 358 3.03 2.77 -5.86
N ASP A 359 1.93 3.49 -5.56
CA ASP A 359 1.94 4.93 -5.31
C ASP A 359 2.86 5.32 -4.14
N CYS A 360 2.79 4.58 -3.02
CA CYS A 360 3.67 4.78 -1.87
C CYS A 360 5.15 4.57 -2.23
N ALA A 361 5.45 3.53 -3.01
CA ALA A 361 6.81 3.26 -3.46
C ALA A 361 7.33 4.37 -4.38
N ALA A 362 6.49 4.89 -5.28
CA ALA A 362 6.86 5.94 -6.23
C ALA A 362 7.29 7.26 -5.57
N VAL A 363 6.81 7.53 -4.36
CA VAL A 363 7.17 8.73 -3.57
C VAL A 363 8.11 8.43 -2.40
N ASN A 364 8.76 7.26 -2.40
CA ASN A 364 9.71 6.79 -1.38
C ASN A 364 9.13 6.74 0.04
N LEU A 365 7.83 6.46 0.14
CA LEU A 365 7.14 6.40 1.41
C LEU A 365 7.41 5.04 2.06
N VAL A 366 8.07 5.07 3.21
CA VAL A 366 8.54 3.85 3.86
C VAL A 366 7.36 3.05 4.41
N LYS A 367 7.27 1.81 3.92
CA LYS A 367 6.23 0.85 4.27
C LYS A 367 6.79 -0.22 5.22
N PHE A 368 5.94 -0.65 6.14
CA PHE A 368 6.12 -1.81 7.01
C PHE A 368 4.95 -2.75 6.79
N ASP A 369 5.21 -3.95 6.28
CA ASP A 369 4.16 -4.96 6.13
C ASP A 369 4.00 -5.73 7.43
N LEU A 370 2.84 -5.55 8.08
CA LEU A 370 2.43 -6.28 9.26
C LEU A 370 1.38 -7.30 8.82
N LEU A 371 1.77 -8.53 8.54
CA LEU A 371 0.92 -9.54 7.89
C LEU A 371 0.41 -10.58 8.89
N GLY A 372 -0.85 -10.97 8.77
CA GLY A 372 -1.43 -12.01 9.60
C GLY A 372 -1.22 -13.39 8.98
N LEU A 373 -0.57 -14.30 9.70
CA LEU A 373 -0.30 -15.67 9.25
C LEU A 373 -0.85 -16.69 10.25
N GLY A 374 -1.85 -17.46 9.84
CA GLY A 374 -2.51 -18.45 10.70
C GLY A 374 -1.59 -19.59 11.14
N MET A 375 -0.52 -19.88 10.40
CA MET A 375 0.48 -20.88 10.78
C MET A 375 1.25 -20.47 12.05
N LEU A 376 1.53 -19.18 12.25
CA LEU A 376 2.16 -18.72 13.49
C LEU A 376 1.24 -18.94 14.69
N SER A 377 -0.07 -18.69 14.53
CA SER A 377 -1.06 -18.97 15.57
C SER A 377 -1.12 -20.47 15.91
N ALA A 378 -0.95 -21.35 14.92
CA ALA A 378 -0.90 -22.79 15.14
C ALA A 378 0.39 -23.23 15.85
N LEU A 379 1.54 -22.66 15.45
CA LEU A 379 2.84 -22.93 16.08
C LEU A 379 2.86 -22.46 17.53
N HIS A 380 2.30 -21.28 17.84
CA HIS A 380 2.24 -20.79 19.21
C HIS A 380 1.48 -21.78 20.11
N ARG A 381 0.28 -22.20 19.70
CA ARG A 381 -0.52 -23.20 20.43
C ARG A 381 0.24 -24.51 20.63
N ALA A 382 1.04 -24.94 19.66
CA ALA A 382 1.87 -26.14 19.80
C ALA A 382 2.99 -25.94 20.82
N ILE A 383 3.66 -24.77 20.83
CA ILE A 383 4.68 -24.42 21.83
C ILE A 383 4.07 -24.41 23.23
N ASP A 384 2.87 -23.81 23.39
CA ASP A 384 2.16 -23.78 24.67
C ASP A 384 1.83 -25.19 25.18
N TYR A 385 1.34 -26.07 24.30
CA TYR A 385 1.07 -27.45 24.68
C TYR A 385 2.35 -28.22 25.05
N ILE A 386 3.46 -28.01 24.35
CA ILE A 386 4.74 -28.63 24.74
C ILE A 386 5.17 -28.12 26.12
N ALA A 387 5.05 -26.82 26.37
CA ALA A 387 5.38 -26.24 27.67
C ALA A 387 4.47 -26.79 28.79
N GLU A 388 3.17 -26.93 28.54
CA GLU A 388 2.20 -27.46 29.50
C GLU A 388 2.45 -28.94 29.82
N PHE A 389 2.59 -29.78 28.79
CA PHE A 389 2.63 -31.24 28.95
C PHE A 389 4.03 -31.82 29.12
N ARG A 390 5.08 -31.11 28.69
CA ARG A 390 6.49 -31.55 28.77
C ARG A 390 7.35 -30.65 29.66
N GLY A 391 6.89 -29.45 30.02
CA GLY A 391 7.69 -28.51 30.80
C GLY A 391 8.83 -27.87 30.01
N GLU A 392 8.82 -27.99 28.68
CA GLU A 392 9.88 -27.51 27.78
C GLU A 392 9.37 -26.31 26.97
N ARG A 393 10.16 -25.23 26.92
CA ARG A 393 9.88 -24.10 26.01
C ARG A 393 10.72 -24.23 24.76
N VAL A 394 10.06 -24.20 23.61
CA VAL A 394 10.70 -24.32 22.29
C VAL A 394 11.02 -22.93 21.74
N ASP A 395 12.29 -22.66 21.42
CA ASP A 395 12.68 -21.56 20.54
C ASP A 395 12.76 -22.06 19.10
N LEU A 396 11.89 -21.52 18.24
CA LEU A 396 11.84 -21.86 16.81
C LEU A 396 13.18 -21.65 16.10
N ALA A 397 14.00 -20.71 16.55
CA ALA A 397 15.31 -20.43 15.95
C ALA A 397 16.39 -21.47 16.29
N THR A 398 16.17 -22.28 17.33
CA THR A 398 17.15 -23.28 17.79
C THR A 398 16.70 -24.71 17.55
N ILE A 399 15.61 -24.91 16.80
CA ILE A 399 15.14 -26.26 16.43
C ILE A 399 16.23 -26.94 15.58
N PRO A 400 16.75 -28.10 16.01
CA PRO A 400 17.73 -28.84 15.22
C PRO A 400 17.16 -29.27 13.86
N GLN A 401 17.98 -29.21 12.82
CA GLN A 401 17.64 -29.74 11.50
C GLN A 401 18.00 -31.24 11.47
N GLU A 402 17.06 -32.11 11.86
CA GLU A 402 17.28 -33.56 11.97
C GLU A 402 16.89 -34.30 10.70
N ASP A 403 17.66 -35.32 10.32
CA ASP A 403 17.42 -36.15 9.13
C ASP A 403 16.04 -36.82 9.15
N ASP A 404 15.55 -37.20 10.34
CA ASP A 404 14.25 -37.84 10.52
C ASP A 404 13.07 -36.93 10.13
N VAL A 405 13.22 -35.61 10.31
CA VAL A 405 12.22 -34.63 9.86
C VAL A 405 12.18 -34.60 8.33
N TYR A 406 13.34 -34.66 7.67
CA TYR A 406 13.42 -34.71 6.22
C TYR A 406 12.92 -36.04 5.64
N ALA A 407 13.06 -37.15 6.36
CA ALA A 407 12.53 -38.45 5.96
C ALA A 407 11.00 -38.54 6.03
N MET A 408 10.36 -37.69 6.84
CA MET A 408 8.90 -37.61 6.97
C MET A 408 8.23 -36.80 5.84
N LEU A 409 8.95 -35.84 5.25
CA LEU A 409 8.49 -34.97 4.14
C LEU A 409 8.58 -35.69 2.79
#